data_AF-A0ABD6AK30-F1
#
_entry.id   AF-A0ABD6AK30-F1
#
_cell.length_a   1.000
_cell.length_b   1.000
_cell.length_c   1.000
_cell.angle_alpha   90.00
_cell.angle_beta   90.00
_cell.angle_gamma   90.00
#
_symmetry.space_group_name_H-M   'P 1'
#
loop_
_entity.id
_entity.type
_entity.pdbx_description
1 polymer ?
#
loop_
_entity_poly.entity_id
_entity_poly.type
_entity_poly.pdbx_seq_one_letter_code
_entity_poly.pdbx_strand_id
1 'polypeptide(L)'
;MPDWAAFALATAALTLLLLYFTRRSQRLLERARTVDRGRRTGDDVTRGSTAGGNGAAALGENDGDGGLIESDDAAANAENDDEKGPADTASDDRPVLTTRVLLANAAASQATALVALAAIAWWTAVPATAFGVGGTHPTLGAPAFASLGTAGRVALGVAAGAALAAGNEAAARLGARVGHAPSDRLREAMAPGTPGEWALLLGVALPVVAVFEEALFRGALVGALAVGLAVDPWLLAVGSSVAFGVGHGAQGRLGVAVAGALGLGLAGLFVATGSLLAPVVAHYLVNAAEFVAHERP
;
A
#
# COMPACT_ATOMS: atom_id res chain seq x y z
N MET A 1 -15.98 36.17 -0.88
CA MET A 1 -14.62 35.98 -1.43
C MET A 1 -14.03 34.73 -0.81
N PRO A 2 -13.13 34.00 -1.48
CA PRO A 2 -12.52 32.80 -0.90
C PRO A 2 -11.73 33.13 0.37
N ASP A 3 -11.88 32.32 1.43
CA ASP A 3 -11.08 32.40 2.64
C ASP A 3 -9.87 31.46 2.53
N TRP A 4 -8.80 31.99 1.95
CA TRP A 4 -7.58 31.22 1.70
C TRP A 4 -6.84 30.80 2.97
N ALA A 5 -6.95 31.59 4.05
CA ALA A 5 -6.29 31.26 5.31
C ALA A 5 -6.99 30.09 6.00
N ALA A 6 -8.33 30.13 6.09
CA ALA A 6 -9.12 29.02 6.63
C ALA A 6 -8.95 27.75 5.77
N PHE A 7 -8.92 27.90 4.44
CA PHE A 7 -8.70 26.78 3.52
C PHE A 7 -7.34 26.12 3.74
N ALA A 8 -6.27 26.92 3.84
CA ALA A 8 -4.92 26.42 4.04
C ALA A 8 -4.78 25.69 5.38
N LEU A 9 -5.31 26.28 6.47
CA LEU A 9 -5.29 25.66 7.79
C LEU A 9 -6.06 24.33 7.82
N ALA A 10 -7.29 24.31 7.28
CA ALA A 10 -8.13 23.12 7.27
C ALA A 10 -7.55 22.01 6.39
N THR A 11 -6.99 22.37 5.22
CA THR A 11 -6.35 21.40 4.32
C THR A 11 -5.09 20.82 4.95
N ALA A 12 -4.24 21.65 5.57
CA ALA A 12 -3.06 21.17 6.30
C ALA A 12 -3.44 20.24 7.46
N ALA A 13 -4.47 20.59 8.23
CA ALA A 13 -5.00 19.74 9.29
C ALA A 13 -5.52 18.39 8.75
N LEU A 14 -6.26 18.40 7.64
CA LEU A 14 -6.73 17.19 6.97
C LEU A 14 -5.55 16.31 6.52
N THR A 15 -4.53 16.89 5.86
CA THR A 15 -3.33 16.16 5.44
C THR A 15 -2.60 15.54 6.64
N LEU A 16 -2.38 16.31 7.71
CA LEU A 16 -1.71 15.81 8.91
C LEU A 16 -2.50 14.69 9.59
N LEU A 17 -3.83 14.82 9.65
CA LEU A 17 -4.73 13.81 10.20
C LEU A 17 -4.66 12.50 9.40
N LEU A 18 -4.65 12.58 8.07
CA LEU A 18 -4.51 11.43 7.19
C LEU A 18 -3.15 10.76 7.38
N LEU A 19 -2.06 11.53 7.39
CA LEU A 19 -0.72 10.98 7.66
C LEU A 19 -0.63 10.29 9.02
N TYR A 20 -1.28 10.86 10.04
CA TYR A 20 -1.39 10.24 11.36
C TYR A 20 -2.13 8.90 11.30
N PHE A 21 -3.31 8.85 10.68
CA PHE A 21 -4.09 7.62 10.56
C PHE A 21 -3.39 6.56 9.73
N THR A 22 -2.73 6.93 8.63
CA THR A 22 -1.97 6.00 7.81
C THR A 22 -0.82 5.37 8.59
N ARG A 23 -0.06 6.17 9.34
CA ARG A 23 1.00 5.65 10.24
C ARG A 23 0.45 4.78 11.36
N ARG A 24 -0.74 5.11 11.90
CA ARG A 24 -1.38 4.33 12.95
C ARG A 24 -1.90 2.98 12.42
N SER A 25 -2.51 2.99 11.23
CA SER A 25 -3.01 1.78 10.56
C SER A 25 -1.88 0.81 10.24
N GLN A 26 -0.73 1.31 9.77
CA GLN A 26 0.48 0.50 9.51
C GLN A 26 0.91 -0.30 10.75
N ARG A 27 0.99 0.35 11.92
CA ARG A 27 1.36 -0.30 13.18
C ARG A 27 0.36 -1.37 13.63
N LEU A 28 -0.90 -1.25 13.23
CA LEU A 28 -1.94 -2.24 13.52
C LEU A 28 -1.85 -3.43 12.54
N LEU A 29 -1.60 -3.18 11.26
CA LEU A 29 -1.39 -4.21 10.25
C LEU A 29 -0.13 -5.04 10.50
N GLU A 30 0.95 -4.43 11.01
CA GLU A 30 2.14 -5.16 11.46
C GLU A 30 1.83 -6.18 12.57
N ARG A 31 0.77 -5.93 13.36
CA ARG A 31 0.34 -6.79 14.47
C ARG A 31 -0.75 -7.79 14.08
N ALA A 32 -1.45 -7.55 12.97
CA ALA A 32 -2.54 -8.39 12.49
C ALA A 32 -2.01 -9.55 11.61
N ARG A 33 -2.61 -10.74 11.74
CA ARG A 33 -2.36 -11.85 10.81
C ARG A 33 -3.24 -11.66 9.57
N THR A 34 -2.63 -11.39 8.42
CA THR A 34 -3.29 -11.54 7.11
C THR A 34 -3.39 -13.03 6.80
N VAL A 35 -4.57 -13.52 6.40
CA VAL A 35 -4.75 -14.92 5.98
C VAL A 35 -4.04 -15.11 4.65
N ASP A 36 -2.85 -15.71 4.70
CA ASP A 36 -2.15 -16.19 3.51
C ASP A 36 -2.95 -17.35 2.91
N ARG A 37 -3.61 -17.10 1.78
CA ARG A 37 -4.28 -18.14 0.99
C ARG A 37 -3.44 -18.44 -0.25
N GLY A 38 -2.15 -18.74 -0.07
CA GLY A 38 -1.23 -18.83 -1.20
C GLY A 38 0.03 -19.68 -1.05
N ARG A 39 0.13 -20.64 -0.12
CA ARG A 39 1.19 -21.67 -0.21
C ARG A 39 0.78 -23.04 0.35
N ARG A 40 0.06 -23.82 -0.48
CA ARG A 40 0.09 -25.29 -0.39
C ARG A 40 1.33 -25.80 -1.14
N THR A 41 2.44 -25.88 -0.44
CA THR A 41 3.58 -26.76 -0.73
C THR A 41 4.06 -27.19 0.66
N GLY A 42 3.60 -28.31 1.21
CA GLY A 42 3.91 -29.63 0.70
C GLY A 42 5.25 -30.07 1.28
N ASP A 43 5.36 -30.10 2.61
CA ASP A 43 6.45 -30.75 3.34
C ASP A 43 5.89 -31.25 4.67
N ASP A 44 5.14 -32.36 4.58
CA ASP A 44 4.99 -33.27 5.69
C ASP A 44 4.87 -34.68 5.13
N VAL A 45 6.02 -35.27 4.83
CA VAL A 45 6.15 -36.71 4.58
C VAL A 45 7.15 -37.26 5.58
N THR A 46 6.60 -37.60 6.74
CA THR A 46 6.84 -38.85 7.47
C THR A 46 7.95 -39.75 6.88
N ARG A 47 9.12 -39.75 7.53
CA ARG A 47 10.06 -40.89 7.48
C ARG A 47 10.22 -41.49 8.86
N GLY A 48 9.29 -42.39 9.17
CA GLY A 48 9.43 -43.37 10.23
C GLY A 48 8.84 -44.69 9.75
N SER A 49 9.64 -45.55 9.14
CA SER A 49 9.44 -47.00 9.20
C SER A 49 10.68 -47.75 8.71
N THR A 50 11.03 -48.74 9.52
CA THR A 50 12.10 -49.73 9.47
C THR A 50 11.99 -50.71 8.29
N ALA A 51 13.13 -51.21 7.78
CA ALA A 51 13.47 -52.64 7.72
C ALA A 51 14.57 -52.96 6.67
N GLY A 52 15.55 -53.77 7.09
CA GLY A 52 16.10 -54.88 6.29
C GLY A 52 17.33 -54.60 5.41
N GLY A 53 18.50 -55.07 5.86
CA GLY A 53 19.69 -55.20 5.01
C GLY A 53 20.89 -55.80 5.72
N ASN A 54 21.02 -57.13 5.66
CA ASN A 54 22.18 -57.91 6.11
C ASN A 54 23.46 -57.57 5.33
N GLY A 55 24.62 -57.54 6.00
CA GLY A 55 25.92 -57.40 5.33
C GLY A 55 27.12 -57.41 6.28
N ALA A 56 27.57 -58.61 6.60
CA ALA A 56 28.82 -59.09 7.21
C ALA A 56 30.06 -58.14 7.41
N ALA A 57 30.66 -58.34 8.60
CA ALA A 57 32.09 -58.56 8.89
C ALA A 57 33.08 -57.37 8.95
N ALA A 58 33.64 -57.17 10.15
CA ALA A 58 35.02 -57.52 10.54
C ALA A 58 35.80 -56.43 11.31
N LEU A 59 36.27 -56.80 12.52
CA LEU A 59 37.43 -56.27 13.31
C LEU A 59 37.26 -54.84 13.88
N GLY A 60 37.66 -54.45 15.09
CA GLY A 60 38.40 -54.89 16.28
C GLY A 60 38.28 -53.65 17.22
N GLU A 61 38.27 -53.68 18.53
CA GLU A 61 39.28 -54.12 19.48
C GLU A 61 38.66 -53.93 20.88
N ASN A 62 39.14 -54.75 21.80
CA ASN A 62 38.78 -54.84 23.20
C ASN A 62 39.61 -53.85 24.02
N ASP A 63 39.05 -53.34 25.12
CA ASP A 63 39.68 -52.80 26.35
C ASP A 63 38.61 -51.90 27.00
N GLY A 64 38.17 -52.01 28.25
CA GLY A 64 38.63 -52.67 29.47
C GLY A 64 38.14 -51.80 30.63
N ASP A 65 37.83 -52.41 31.79
CA ASP A 65 37.56 -51.75 33.08
C ASP A 65 36.16 -51.10 33.23
N GLY A 66 35.35 -51.26 34.27
CA GLY A 66 35.47 -51.82 35.62
C GLY A 66 34.39 -51.15 36.50
N GLY A 67 33.86 -51.83 37.52
CA GLY A 67 33.03 -51.20 38.58
C GLY A 67 31.50 -51.35 38.40
N LEU A 68 30.85 -52.42 38.90
CA LEU A 68 30.31 -52.63 40.27
C LEU A 68 28.95 -51.93 40.55
N ILE A 69 27.93 -52.78 40.84
CA ILE A 69 26.98 -52.73 41.99
C ILE A 69 25.95 -51.56 41.97
N GLU A 70 24.64 -51.65 42.24
CA GLU A 70 23.63 -52.53 42.90
C GLU A 70 22.27 -52.14 42.24
N SER A 71 21.31 -53.03 41.94
CA SER A 71 20.21 -53.51 42.82
C SER A 71 19.41 -52.35 43.48
N ASP A 72 18.09 -52.34 43.64
CA ASP A 72 16.99 -53.26 43.40
C ASP A 72 15.70 -52.42 43.44
N ASP A 73 14.74 -52.86 42.63
CA ASP A 73 13.33 -53.12 42.95
C ASP A 73 12.30 -52.08 43.41
N ALA A 74 11.12 -52.37 42.85
CA ALA A 74 9.74 -52.19 43.33
C ALA A 74 9.06 -50.86 42.96
N ALA A 75 8.17 -50.84 41.95
CA ALA A 75 6.80 -51.40 41.96
C ALA A 75 5.92 -50.69 43.02
N ALA A 76 4.71 -50.20 42.77
CA ALA A 76 3.78 -50.43 41.68
C ALA A 76 2.66 -49.37 41.69
N ASN A 77 2.03 -49.20 40.53
CA ASN A 77 0.59 -49.04 40.30
C ASN A 77 -0.19 -47.78 40.72
N ALA A 78 -0.69 -47.15 39.66
CA ALA A 78 -2.09 -46.82 39.40
C ALA A 78 -2.71 -45.64 40.14
N GLU A 79 -3.05 -44.60 39.37
CA GLU A 79 -4.42 -44.12 39.25
C GLU A 79 -4.58 -43.25 37.99
N ASN A 80 -5.67 -43.52 37.26
CA ASN A 80 -6.12 -42.75 36.11
C ASN A 80 -6.59 -41.38 36.59
N ASP A 81 -6.15 -40.31 35.93
CA ASP A 81 -6.96 -39.10 35.83
C ASP A 81 -6.87 -38.52 34.41
N ASP A 82 -7.94 -38.81 33.67
CA ASP A 82 -8.36 -38.16 32.44
C ASP A 82 -8.67 -36.67 32.73
N GLU A 83 -7.66 -35.82 32.89
CA GLU A 83 -7.85 -34.38 32.74
C GLU A 83 -7.58 -33.96 31.30
N LYS A 84 -8.52 -34.35 30.43
CA LYS A 84 -8.75 -33.70 29.15
C LYS A 84 -9.34 -32.31 29.46
N GLY A 85 -8.48 -31.39 29.89
CA GLY A 85 -8.84 -29.99 30.06
C GLY A 85 -9.54 -29.51 28.80
N PRO A 86 -10.65 -28.74 28.91
CA PRO A 86 -11.38 -28.31 27.74
C PRO A 86 -10.39 -27.56 26.85
N ALA A 87 -10.16 -28.10 25.65
CA ALA A 87 -9.50 -27.36 24.60
C ALA A 87 -10.31 -26.08 24.47
N ASP A 88 -9.71 -25.00 24.97
CA ASP A 88 -10.22 -23.64 24.90
C ASP A 88 -10.26 -23.32 23.41
N THR A 89 -11.32 -23.77 22.76
CA THR A 89 -11.78 -23.30 21.46
C THR A 89 -12.36 -21.92 21.72
N ALA A 90 -11.51 -21.02 22.22
CA ALA A 90 -11.63 -19.62 21.94
C ALA A 90 -11.67 -19.55 20.41
N SER A 91 -12.88 -19.50 19.88
CA SER A 91 -13.14 -19.01 18.54
C SER A 91 -12.24 -17.81 18.38
N ASP A 92 -11.24 -17.91 17.49
CA ASP A 92 -10.32 -16.83 17.18
C ASP A 92 -11.17 -15.72 16.57
N ASP A 93 -11.78 -14.90 17.42
CA ASP A 93 -12.80 -13.88 17.11
C ASP A 93 -12.14 -12.64 16.48
N ARG A 94 -10.96 -12.85 15.89
CA ARG A 94 -10.22 -11.83 15.16
C ARG A 94 -10.86 -11.66 13.78
N PRO A 95 -11.26 -10.44 13.40
CA PRO A 95 -11.87 -10.18 12.10
C PRO A 95 -10.96 -10.66 10.97
N VAL A 96 -11.46 -11.54 10.10
CA VAL A 96 -10.75 -11.95 8.88
C VAL A 96 -10.87 -10.83 7.85
N LEU A 97 -9.75 -10.14 7.59
CA LEU A 97 -9.67 -9.12 6.55
C LEU A 97 -9.62 -9.78 5.17
N THR A 98 -10.74 -9.77 4.45
CA THR A 98 -10.82 -10.24 3.07
C THR A 98 -10.43 -9.14 2.08
N THR A 99 -9.96 -9.51 0.88
CA THR A 99 -9.65 -8.56 -0.20
C THR A 99 -10.78 -7.57 -0.45
N ARG A 100 -12.04 -8.05 -0.54
CA ARG A 100 -13.21 -7.18 -0.74
C ARG A 100 -13.39 -6.15 0.37
N VAL A 101 -13.19 -6.56 1.63
CA VAL A 101 -13.29 -5.64 2.78
C VAL A 101 -12.18 -4.60 2.73
N LEU A 102 -10.96 -5.00 2.39
CA LEU A 102 -9.83 -4.06 2.25
C LEU A 102 -10.06 -3.06 1.12
N LEU A 103 -10.49 -3.51 -0.06
CA LEU A 103 -10.80 -2.66 -1.20
C LEU A 103 -11.97 -1.70 -0.90
N ALA A 104 -13.05 -2.21 -0.29
CA ALA A 104 -14.19 -1.39 0.10
C ALA A 104 -13.82 -0.36 1.17
N ASN A 105 -13.01 -0.74 2.16
CA ASN A 105 -12.51 0.17 3.19
C ASN A 105 -11.61 1.26 2.59
N ALA A 106 -10.70 0.90 1.67
CA ALA A 106 -9.87 1.85 0.96
C ALA A 106 -10.72 2.84 0.16
N ALA A 107 -11.68 2.34 -0.63
CA ALA A 107 -12.59 3.19 -1.40
C ALA A 107 -13.43 4.12 -0.49
N ALA A 108 -14.03 3.58 0.58
CA ALA A 108 -14.88 4.34 1.49
C ALA A 108 -14.11 5.42 2.27
N SER A 109 -12.91 5.10 2.77
CA SER A 109 -12.08 6.07 3.50
C SER A 109 -11.62 7.21 2.59
N GLN A 110 -11.17 6.89 1.37
CA GLN A 110 -10.74 7.90 0.40
C GLN A 110 -11.91 8.75 -0.13
N ALA A 111 -13.07 8.14 -0.39
CA ALA A 111 -14.28 8.88 -0.74
C ALA A 111 -14.72 9.83 0.38
N THR A 112 -14.64 9.39 1.64
CA THR A 112 -14.95 10.23 2.81
C THR A 112 -14.00 11.41 2.90
N ALA A 113 -12.70 11.18 2.70
CA ALA A 113 -11.69 12.23 2.70
C ALA A 113 -11.88 13.22 1.52
N LEU A 114 -12.29 12.73 0.35
CA LEU A 114 -12.65 13.57 -0.80
C LEU A 114 -13.87 14.45 -0.50
N VAL A 115 -14.92 13.89 0.10
CA VAL A 115 -16.09 14.66 0.53
C VAL A 115 -15.70 15.70 1.57
N ALA A 116 -14.83 15.36 2.53
CA ALA A 116 -14.32 16.31 3.50
C ALA A 116 -13.53 17.46 2.84
N LEU A 117 -12.65 17.15 1.89
CA LEU A 117 -11.91 18.17 1.13
C LEU A 117 -12.85 19.07 0.31
N ALA A 118 -13.84 18.49 -0.36
CA ALA A 118 -14.85 19.24 -1.10
C ALA A 118 -15.70 20.14 -0.18
N ALA A 119 -16.06 19.66 1.00
CA ALA A 119 -16.77 20.43 2.01
C ALA A 119 -15.93 21.59 2.54
N ILE A 120 -14.63 21.38 2.78
CA ILE A 120 -13.68 22.45 3.14
C ILE A 120 -13.64 23.50 2.03
N ALA A 121 -13.43 23.09 0.77
CA ALA A 121 -13.37 24.01 -0.36
C ALA A 121 -14.66 24.81 -0.57
N TRP A 122 -15.81 24.15 -0.42
CA TRP A 122 -17.12 24.80 -0.50
C TRP A 122 -17.32 25.79 0.65
N TRP A 123 -17.02 25.39 1.89
CA TRP A 123 -17.15 26.23 3.08
C TRP A 123 -16.28 27.48 3.01
N THR A 124 -15.06 27.36 2.48
CA THR A 124 -14.13 28.48 2.30
C THR A 124 -14.29 29.20 0.97
N ALA A 125 -15.29 28.82 0.16
CA ALA A 125 -15.59 29.39 -1.15
C ALA A 125 -14.40 29.38 -2.13
N VAL A 126 -13.53 28.37 -2.07
CA VAL A 126 -12.43 28.19 -3.03
C VAL A 126 -12.98 27.66 -4.37
N PRO A 127 -12.71 28.34 -5.50
CA PRO A 127 -13.26 27.93 -6.78
C PRO A 127 -12.60 26.65 -7.31
N ALA A 128 -13.37 25.83 -8.04
CA ALA A 128 -12.89 24.59 -8.65
C ALA A 128 -11.71 24.80 -9.62
N THR A 129 -11.61 25.97 -10.26
CA THR A 129 -10.49 26.33 -11.14
C THR A 129 -9.16 26.41 -10.40
N ALA A 130 -9.17 26.72 -9.10
CA ALA A 130 -7.96 26.69 -8.25
C ALA A 130 -7.47 25.26 -7.97
N PHE A 131 -8.32 24.24 -8.18
CA PHE A 131 -7.92 22.84 -8.16
C PHE A 131 -7.50 22.33 -9.54
N GLY A 132 -7.60 23.16 -10.59
CA GLY A 132 -7.39 22.74 -11.98
C GLY A 132 -8.57 21.97 -12.57
N VAL A 133 -9.80 22.28 -12.12
CA VAL A 133 -11.05 21.66 -12.59
C VAL A 133 -11.93 22.70 -13.29
N GLY A 134 -12.54 22.30 -14.42
CA GLY A 134 -13.62 23.07 -15.05
C GLY A 134 -13.20 24.34 -15.82
N GLY A 135 -11.91 24.63 -15.96
CA GLY A 135 -11.43 25.80 -16.70
C GLY A 135 -9.91 25.94 -16.69
N THR A 136 -9.42 27.08 -17.16
CA THR A 136 -7.99 27.44 -17.09
C THR A 136 -7.62 27.74 -15.65
N HIS A 137 -6.54 27.14 -15.15
CA HIS A 137 -6.03 27.44 -13.82
C HIS A 137 -5.54 28.89 -13.74
N PRO A 138 -5.78 29.63 -12.65
CA PRO A 138 -5.42 31.06 -12.58
C PRO A 138 -3.92 31.35 -12.66
N THR A 139 -3.08 30.44 -12.15
CA THR A 139 -1.62 30.65 -12.00
C THR A 139 -0.76 29.58 -12.68
N LEU A 140 -1.35 28.47 -13.13
CA LEU A 140 -0.61 27.29 -13.61
C LEU A 140 -0.99 26.98 -15.06
N GLY A 141 -0.18 26.15 -15.71
CA GLY A 141 -0.38 25.77 -17.10
C GLY A 141 0.56 26.51 -18.04
N ALA A 142 1.41 25.75 -18.74
CA ALA A 142 2.29 26.29 -19.77
C ALA A 142 1.52 26.49 -21.08
N PRO A 143 1.89 27.50 -21.90
CA PRO A 143 1.22 27.77 -23.18
C PRO A 143 1.15 26.56 -24.13
N ALA A 144 2.15 25.69 -24.08
CA ALA A 144 2.22 24.47 -24.90
C ALA A 144 1.05 23.50 -24.64
N PHE A 145 0.44 23.54 -23.46
CA PHE A 145 -0.66 22.65 -23.06
C PHE A 145 -2.01 23.36 -22.97
N ALA A 146 -2.04 24.69 -23.12
CA ALA A 146 -3.26 25.50 -22.94
C ALA A 146 -4.36 25.14 -23.94
N SER A 147 -3.99 24.73 -25.16
CA SER A 147 -4.93 24.32 -26.22
C SER A 147 -5.42 22.88 -26.12
N LEU A 148 -4.87 22.07 -25.19
CA LEU A 148 -5.30 20.69 -25.03
C LEU A 148 -6.73 20.65 -24.48
N GLY A 149 -7.65 20.14 -25.29
CA GLY A 149 -8.98 19.72 -24.83
C GLY A 149 -8.91 18.46 -23.96
N THR A 150 -10.08 17.99 -23.50
CA THR A 150 -10.20 16.83 -22.62
C THR A 150 -9.46 15.60 -23.15
N ALA A 151 -9.65 15.25 -24.44
CA ALA A 151 -8.98 14.10 -25.05
C ALA A 151 -7.45 14.22 -25.03
N GLY A 152 -6.91 15.41 -25.30
CA GLY A 152 -5.47 15.67 -25.25
C GLY A 152 -4.90 15.54 -23.84
N ARG A 153 -5.63 16.01 -22.82
CA ARG A 153 -5.25 15.86 -21.41
C ARG A 153 -5.29 14.40 -20.95
N VAL A 154 -6.28 13.63 -21.39
CA VAL A 154 -6.33 12.18 -21.16
C VAL A 154 -5.15 11.49 -21.83
N ALA A 155 -4.88 11.78 -23.10
CA ALA A 155 -3.74 11.17 -23.81
C ALA A 155 -2.39 11.49 -23.16
N LEU A 156 -2.20 12.74 -22.71
CA LEU A 156 -1.01 13.14 -21.96
C LEU A 156 -0.93 12.42 -20.62
N GLY A 157 -2.04 12.32 -19.89
CA GLY A 157 -2.12 11.53 -18.65
C GLY A 157 -1.80 10.05 -18.88
N VAL A 158 -2.27 9.46 -19.98
CA VAL A 158 -1.94 8.07 -20.36
C VAL A 158 -0.45 7.91 -20.62
N ALA A 159 0.13 8.78 -21.45
CA ALA A 159 1.56 8.73 -21.76
C ALA A 159 2.43 8.93 -20.52
N ALA A 160 2.09 9.91 -19.67
CA ALA A 160 2.79 10.15 -18.43
C ALA A 160 2.62 8.99 -17.44
N GLY A 161 1.41 8.45 -17.30
CA GLY A 161 1.13 7.28 -16.45
C GLY A 161 1.94 6.06 -16.85
N ALA A 162 2.01 5.77 -18.15
CA ALA A 162 2.83 4.67 -18.68
C ALA A 162 4.33 4.88 -18.41
N ALA A 163 4.83 6.11 -18.61
CA ALA A 163 6.24 6.44 -18.32
C ALA A 163 6.56 6.33 -16.82
N LEU A 164 5.66 6.81 -15.95
CA LEU A 164 5.80 6.71 -14.51
C LEU A 164 5.72 5.25 -14.02
N ALA A 165 4.82 4.44 -14.58
CA ALA A 165 4.71 3.03 -14.25
C ALA A 165 5.99 2.26 -14.64
N ALA A 166 6.53 2.54 -15.83
CA ALA A 166 7.81 1.96 -16.25
C ALA A 166 8.97 2.40 -15.34
N GLY A 167 8.99 3.66 -14.92
CA GLY A 167 9.95 4.19 -13.95
C GLY A 167 9.84 3.53 -12.57
N ASN A 168 8.61 3.33 -12.08
CA ASN A 168 8.33 2.64 -10.81
C ASN A 168 8.90 1.22 -10.82
N GLU A 169 8.58 0.45 -11.87
CA GLU A 169 9.06 -0.91 -12.06
C GLU A 169 10.60 -0.96 -12.19
N ALA A 170 11.20 -0.01 -12.90
CA ALA A 170 12.66 0.09 -12.99
C ALA A 170 13.31 0.37 -11.63
N ALA A 171 12.70 1.25 -10.83
CA ALA A 171 13.17 1.56 -9.47
C ALA A 171 13.04 0.35 -8.55
N ALA A 172 11.92 -0.38 -8.61
CA ALA A 172 11.72 -1.61 -7.85
C ALA A 172 12.77 -2.68 -8.20
N ARG A 173 13.02 -2.91 -9.50
CA ARG A 173 14.06 -3.84 -9.98
C ARG A 173 15.45 -3.44 -9.53
N LEU A 174 15.79 -2.16 -9.58
CA LEU A 174 17.09 -1.66 -9.15
C LEU A 174 17.26 -1.81 -7.64
N GLY A 175 16.22 -1.47 -6.86
CA GLY A 175 16.17 -1.68 -5.42
C GLY A 175 16.41 -3.13 -5.03
N ALA A 176 15.72 -4.07 -5.70
CA ALA A 176 15.90 -5.50 -5.47
C ALA A 176 17.35 -5.97 -5.70
N ARG A 177 18.03 -5.43 -6.73
CA ARG A 177 19.45 -5.75 -7.01
C ARG A 177 20.40 -5.31 -5.91
N VAL A 178 20.06 -4.27 -5.15
CA VAL A 178 20.87 -3.74 -4.04
C VAL A 178 20.35 -4.16 -2.67
N GLY A 179 19.48 -5.18 -2.61
CA GLY A 179 18.95 -5.74 -1.36
C GLY A 179 17.87 -4.89 -0.67
N HIS A 180 17.29 -3.92 -1.37
CA HIS A 180 16.24 -3.04 -0.87
C HIS A 180 14.97 -3.26 -1.68
N ALA A 181 14.17 -4.27 -1.33
CA ALA A 181 12.85 -4.47 -1.93
C ALA A 181 11.79 -3.62 -1.19
N PRO A 182 10.87 -2.94 -1.89
CA PRO A 182 9.66 -2.40 -1.27
C PRO A 182 8.85 -3.52 -0.62
N SER A 183 8.06 -3.19 0.40
CA SER A 183 7.14 -4.16 0.99
C SER A 183 5.87 -4.31 0.15
N ASP A 184 5.66 -5.51 -0.36
CA ASP A 184 4.51 -5.87 -1.21
C ASP A 184 3.27 -6.31 -0.42
N ARG A 185 3.40 -6.47 0.90
CA ARG A 185 2.42 -7.11 1.78
C ARG A 185 1.00 -6.51 1.70
N LEU A 186 0.89 -5.19 1.58
CA LEU A 186 -0.41 -4.52 1.44
C LEU A 186 -1.01 -4.74 0.05
N ARG A 187 -0.18 -4.73 -1.00
CA ARG A 187 -0.61 -5.03 -2.37
C ARG A 187 -1.14 -6.46 -2.47
N GLU A 188 -0.36 -7.42 -1.96
CA GLU A 188 -0.74 -8.84 -1.92
C GLU A 188 -2.04 -9.07 -1.13
N ALA A 189 -2.24 -8.36 -0.01
CA ALA A 189 -3.48 -8.44 0.76
C ALA A 189 -4.70 -7.86 -0.01
N MET A 190 -4.46 -6.96 -0.96
CA MET A 190 -5.48 -6.37 -1.84
C MET A 190 -5.55 -7.08 -3.20
N ALA A 191 -4.77 -8.14 -3.43
CA ALA A 191 -4.75 -8.89 -4.68
C ALA A 191 -6.13 -9.51 -4.94
N PRO A 192 -6.79 -9.17 -6.06
CA PRO A 192 -8.08 -9.74 -6.41
C PRO A 192 -7.96 -11.22 -6.80
N GLY A 193 -8.82 -12.09 -6.26
CA GLY A 193 -8.87 -13.51 -6.63
C GLY A 193 -10.04 -13.86 -7.57
N THR A 194 -10.91 -12.89 -7.88
CA THR A 194 -12.12 -13.09 -8.70
C THR A 194 -12.36 -11.92 -9.66
N PRO A 195 -13.05 -12.12 -10.79
CA PRO A 195 -13.38 -11.04 -11.72
C PRO A 195 -14.17 -9.89 -11.07
N GLY A 196 -15.02 -10.20 -10.08
CA GLY A 196 -15.75 -9.19 -9.32
C GLY A 196 -14.85 -8.33 -8.43
N GLU A 197 -13.79 -8.90 -7.86
CA GLU A 197 -12.80 -8.14 -7.09
C GLU A 197 -11.91 -7.30 -8.00
N TRP A 198 -11.59 -7.78 -9.21
CA TRP A 198 -10.91 -6.98 -10.23
C TRP A 198 -11.76 -5.79 -10.68
N ALA A 199 -13.06 -5.99 -10.90
CA ALA A 199 -13.98 -4.91 -11.22
C ALA A 199 -14.09 -3.89 -10.07
N LEU A 200 -14.12 -4.35 -8.81
CA LEU A 200 -14.11 -3.48 -7.63
C LEU A 200 -12.80 -2.68 -7.52
N LEU A 201 -11.65 -3.35 -7.71
CA LEU A 201 -10.33 -2.71 -7.66
C LEU A 201 -10.19 -1.65 -8.75
N LEU A 202 -10.32 -2.04 -10.03
CA LEU A 202 -10.04 -1.18 -11.18
C LEU A 202 -11.16 -0.15 -11.44
N GLY A 203 -12.41 -0.53 -11.19
CA GLY A 203 -13.58 0.31 -11.49
C GLY A 203 -13.97 1.26 -10.36
N VAL A 204 -13.59 0.98 -9.11
CA VAL A 204 -14.03 1.76 -7.94
C VAL A 204 -12.87 2.19 -7.07
N ALA A 205 -12.11 1.25 -6.50
CA ALA A 205 -11.10 1.58 -5.50
C ALA A 205 -9.99 2.46 -6.07
N LEU A 206 -9.33 2.04 -7.15
CA LEU A 206 -8.23 2.81 -7.75
C LEU A 206 -8.67 4.17 -8.31
N PRO A 207 -9.80 4.30 -9.03
CA PRO A 207 -10.30 5.61 -9.46
C PRO A 207 -10.58 6.56 -8.30
N VAL A 208 -11.24 6.08 -7.23
CA VAL A 208 -11.55 6.91 -6.05
C VAL A 208 -10.27 7.36 -5.34
N VAL A 209 -9.32 6.44 -5.14
CA VAL A 209 -8.01 6.74 -4.56
C VAL A 209 -7.29 7.81 -5.41
N ALA A 210 -7.16 7.59 -6.72
CA ALA A 210 -6.45 8.52 -7.60
C ALA A 210 -7.10 9.91 -7.63
N VAL A 211 -8.43 9.99 -7.74
CA VAL A 211 -9.15 11.27 -7.71
C VAL A 211 -8.92 12.00 -6.40
N PHE A 212 -9.07 11.31 -5.27
CA PHE A 212 -8.86 11.92 -3.97
C PHE A 212 -7.42 12.40 -3.76
N GLU A 213 -6.45 11.52 -4.00
CA GLU A 213 -5.05 11.83 -3.74
C GLU A 213 -4.58 12.97 -4.63
N GLU A 214 -4.94 13.00 -5.92
CA GLU A 214 -4.63 14.15 -6.76
C GLU A 214 -5.37 15.40 -6.32
N ALA A 215 -6.65 15.32 -5.97
CA ALA A 215 -7.39 16.49 -5.48
C ALA A 215 -6.76 17.10 -4.23
N LEU A 216 -6.26 16.28 -3.30
CA LEU A 216 -5.57 16.77 -2.10
C LEU A 216 -4.16 17.27 -2.43
N PHE A 217 -3.31 16.40 -2.98
CA PHE A 217 -1.88 16.70 -3.10
C PHE A 217 -1.57 17.66 -4.25
N ARG A 218 -2.33 17.65 -5.34
CA ARG A 218 -2.09 18.53 -6.51
C ARG A 218 -3.09 19.66 -6.53
N GLY A 219 -4.38 19.33 -6.48
CA GLY A 219 -5.44 20.34 -6.50
C GLY A 219 -5.36 21.31 -5.32
N ALA A 220 -5.39 20.80 -4.09
CA ALA A 220 -5.42 21.63 -2.90
C ALA A 220 -4.04 22.17 -2.52
N LEU A 221 -3.07 21.28 -2.24
CA LEU A 221 -1.78 21.66 -1.67
C LEU A 221 -0.86 22.40 -2.66
N VAL A 222 -1.01 22.18 -3.97
CA VAL A 222 -0.22 22.88 -5.00
C VAL A 222 -1.05 23.96 -5.67
N GLY A 223 -2.15 23.61 -6.34
CA GLY A 223 -2.96 24.55 -7.12
C GLY A 223 -3.59 25.64 -6.27
N ALA A 224 -4.44 25.25 -5.33
CA ALA A 224 -5.23 26.20 -4.57
C ALA A 224 -4.37 27.04 -3.61
N LEU A 225 -3.35 26.45 -2.96
CA LEU A 225 -2.42 27.22 -2.13
C LEU A 225 -1.53 28.17 -2.95
N ALA A 226 -1.11 27.80 -4.16
CA ALA A 226 -0.37 28.73 -5.03
C ALA A 226 -1.22 29.96 -5.40
N VAL A 227 -2.52 29.77 -5.68
CA VAL A 227 -3.44 30.88 -5.96
C VAL A 227 -3.69 31.71 -4.71
N GLY A 228 -4.07 31.07 -3.61
CA GLY A 228 -4.56 31.75 -2.42
C GLY A 228 -3.50 32.44 -1.58
N LEU A 229 -2.28 31.89 -1.57
CA LEU A 229 -1.17 32.38 -0.75
C LEU A 229 -0.04 33.00 -1.58
N ALA A 230 -0.16 33.01 -2.92
CA ALA A 230 0.86 33.49 -3.84
C ALA A 230 2.25 32.83 -3.63
N VAL A 231 2.25 31.57 -3.20
CA VAL A 231 3.48 30.78 -3.00
C VAL A 231 3.92 30.16 -4.32
N ASP A 232 5.23 30.06 -4.52
CA ASP A 232 5.81 29.37 -5.68
C ASP A 232 5.27 27.93 -5.81
N PRO A 233 4.69 27.55 -6.95
CA PRO A 233 4.10 26.22 -7.15
C PRO A 233 5.11 25.08 -7.04
N TRP A 234 6.38 25.28 -7.37
CA TRP A 234 7.40 24.23 -7.30
C TRP A 234 7.81 23.95 -5.86
N LEU A 235 7.86 24.99 -5.01
CA LEU A 235 8.04 24.79 -3.57
C LEU A 235 6.91 23.94 -2.97
N LEU A 236 5.67 24.25 -3.35
CA LEU A 236 4.51 23.46 -2.94
C LEU A 236 4.54 22.04 -3.53
N ALA A 237 4.97 21.88 -4.79
CA ALA A 237 5.12 20.57 -5.44
C ALA A 237 6.12 19.68 -4.68
N VAL A 238 7.27 20.22 -4.28
CA VAL A 238 8.26 19.49 -3.47
C VAL A 238 7.68 19.12 -2.10
N GLY A 239 7.09 20.08 -1.37
CA GLY A 239 6.51 19.83 -0.05
C GLY A 239 5.38 18.80 -0.08
N SER A 240 4.47 18.93 -1.05
CA SER A 240 3.37 17.99 -1.28
C SER A 240 3.87 16.59 -1.66
N SER A 241 4.92 16.49 -2.47
CA SER A 241 5.52 15.21 -2.86
C SER A 241 6.21 14.50 -1.70
N VAL A 242 6.86 15.25 -0.80
CA VAL A 242 7.40 14.70 0.46
C VAL A 242 6.26 14.18 1.34
N ALA A 243 5.18 14.94 1.51
CA ALA A 243 4.03 14.51 2.29
C ALA A 243 3.38 13.24 1.68
N PHE A 244 3.24 13.19 0.35
CA PHE A 244 2.75 12.04 -0.38
C PHE A 244 3.61 10.79 -0.16
N GLY A 245 4.93 10.91 -0.32
CA GLY A 245 5.87 9.82 -0.04
C GLY A 245 5.80 9.35 1.41
N VAL A 246 5.69 10.25 2.38
CA VAL A 246 5.52 9.92 3.80
C VAL A 246 4.21 9.17 4.06
N GLY A 247 3.14 9.48 3.32
CA GLY A 247 1.89 8.72 3.34
C GLY A 247 2.08 7.26 2.95
N HIS A 248 3.09 6.96 2.15
CA HIS A 248 3.41 5.62 1.66
C HIS A 248 4.37 4.84 2.57
N GLY A 249 4.46 5.18 3.85
CA GLY A 249 5.34 4.52 4.83
C GLY A 249 5.25 2.98 4.88
N ALA A 250 4.10 2.41 4.50
CA ALA A 250 3.83 0.97 4.46
C ALA A 250 4.72 0.23 3.46
N GLN A 251 5.34 0.94 2.51
CA GLN A 251 6.19 0.40 1.44
C GLN A 251 7.70 0.39 1.82
N GLY A 252 8.03 0.76 3.06
CA GLY A 252 9.41 0.89 3.52
C GLY A 252 10.14 2.13 2.98
N ARG A 253 11.41 2.30 3.35
CA ARG A 253 12.18 3.53 3.04
C ARG A 253 12.33 3.77 1.54
N LEU A 254 12.59 2.72 0.76
CA LEU A 254 12.68 2.83 -0.70
C LEU A 254 11.31 3.19 -1.30
N GLY A 255 10.24 2.53 -0.85
CA GLY A 255 8.89 2.83 -1.31
C GLY A 255 8.48 4.29 -1.04
N VAL A 256 8.79 4.83 0.14
CA VAL A 256 8.59 6.25 0.47
C VAL A 256 9.32 7.18 -0.51
N ALA A 257 10.58 6.86 -0.84
CA ALA A 257 11.37 7.67 -1.78
C ALA A 257 10.82 7.58 -3.21
N VAL A 258 10.46 6.38 -3.67
CA VAL A 258 9.87 6.15 -5.00
C VAL A 258 8.50 6.81 -5.11
N ALA A 259 7.62 6.64 -4.12
CA ALA A 259 6.32 7.30 -4.06
C ALA A 259 6.48 8.83 -4.05
N GLY A 260 7.45 9.36 -3.30
CA GLY A 260 7.77 10.79 -3.34
C GLY A 260 8.24 11.27 -4.72
N ALA A 261 9.07 10.51 -5.42
CA ALA A 261 9.55 10.83 -6.76
C ALA A 261 8.43 10.76 -7.82
N LEU A 262 7.61 9.70 -7.78
CA LEU A 262 6.38 9.62 -8.57
C LEU A 262 5.48 10.81 -8.26
N GLY A 263 5.40 11.17 -6.98
CA GLY A 263 4.63 12.30 -6.52
C GLY A 263 5.08 13.62 -7.12
N LEU A 264 6.40 13.81 -7.24
CA LEU A 264 6.98 14.98 -7.89
C LEU A 264 6.72 14.99 -9.39
N GLY A 265 6.77 13.82 -10.04
CA GLY A 265 6.41 13.68 -11.46
C GLY A 265 4.95 14.08 -11.74
N LEU A 266 4.01 13.61 -10.91
CA LEU A 266 2.60 13.98 -10.99
C LEU A 266 2.38 15.47 -10.70
N ALA A 267 3.11 16.04 -9.73
CA ALA A 267 3.04 17.47 -9.44
C ALA A 267 3.59 18.31 -10.60
N GLY A 268 4.69 17.89 -11.23
CA GLY A 268 5.22 18.53 -12.44
C GLY A 268 4.24 18.48 -13.61
N LEU A 269 3.57 17.34 -13.82
CA LEU A 269 2.51 17.22 -14.81
C LEU A 269 1.34 18.17 -14.52
N PHE A 270 0.94 18.29 -13.25
CA PHE A 270 -0.10 19.24 -12.84
C PHE A 270 0.31 20.69 -13.05
N VAL A 271 1.50 21.09 -12.62
CA VAL A 271 2.02 22.47 -12.80
C VAL A 271 2.13 22.82 -14.29
N ALA A 272 2.61 21.88 -15.11
CA ALA A 272 2.75 22.07 -16.55
C ALA A 272 1.39 22.21 -17.26
N THR A 273 0.37 21.45 -16.84
CA THR A 273 -0.92 21.43 -17.53
C THR A 273 -1.97 22.36 -16.94
N GLY A 274 -1.83 22.74 -15.66
CA GLY A 274 -2.86 23.44 -14.89
C GLY A 274 -4.16 22.64 -14.76
N SER A 275 -4.14 21.32 -15.00
CA SER A 275 -5.35 20.50 -15.10
C SER A 275 -5.21 19.26 -14.23
N LEU A 276 -6.17 19.04 -13.33
CA LEU A 276 -6.18 17.88 -12.45
C LEU A 276 -6.42 16.56 -13.19
N LEU A 277 -7.07 16.61 -14.36
CA LEU A 277 -7.40 15.42 -15.14
C LEU A 277 -6.17 14.59 -15.55
N ALA A 278 -5.09 15.26 -16.00
CA ALA A 278 -3.89 14.58 -16.48
C ALA A 278 -3.19 13.77 -15.38
N PRO A 279 -2.88 14.33 -14.18
CA PRO A 279 -2.30 13.55 -13.10
C PRO A 279 -3.25 12.50 -12.54
N VAL A 280 -4.58 12.71 -12.51
CA VAL A 280 -5.54 11.68 -12.08
C VAL A 280 -5.47 10.45 -12.98
N VAL A 281 -5.47 10.66 -14.30
CA VAL A 281 -5.34 9.57 -15.28
C VAL A 281 -3.97 8.88 -15.14
N ALA A 282 -2.90 9.65 -15.02
CA ALA A 282 -1.55 9.12 -14.88
C ALA A 282 -1.41 8.27 -13.61
N HIS A 283 -1.89 8.76 -12.47
CA HIS A 283 -1.83 8.07 -11.19
C HIS A 283 -2.69 6.80 -11.20
N TYR A 284 -3.92 6.87 -11.70
CA TYR A 284 -4.77 5.69 -11.86
C TYR A 284 -4.05 4.59 -12.65
N LEU A 285 -3.38 4.94 -13.75
CA LEU A 285 -2.65 3.98 -14.58
C LEU A 285 -1.42 3.41 -13.89
N VAL A 286 -0.68 4.20 -13.12
CA VAL A 286 0.43 3.70 -12.31
C VAL A 286 -0.08 2.63 -11.34
N ASN A 287 -1.16 2.92 -10.61
CA ASN A 287 -1.73 1.97 -9.65
C ASN A 287 -2.30 0.73 -10.35
N ALA A 288 -3.00 0.89 -11.47
CA ALA A 288 -3.56 -0.23 -12.23
C ALA A 288 -2.46 -1.12 -12.82
N ALA A 289 -1.40 -0.52 -13.37
CA ALA A 289 -0.26 -1.24 -13.92
C ALA A 289 0.45 -2.09 -12.85
N GLU A 290 0.62 -1.54 -11.64
CA GLU A 290 1.19 -2.27 -10.51
C GLU A 290 0.40 -3.56 -10.20
N PHE A 291 -0.92 -3.47 -10.06
CA PHE A 291 -1.74 -4.66 -9.81
C PHE A 291 -1.77 -5.64 -10.98
N VAL A 292 -1.95 -5.15 -12.21
CA VAL A 292 -2.05 -6.02 -13.39
C VAL A 292 -0.73 -6.75 -13.67
N ALA A 293 0.42 -6.09 -13.47
CA ALA A 293 1.73 -6.68 -13.69
C ALA A 293 2.06 -7.79 -12.67
N HIS A 294 1.63 -7.62 -11.42
CA HIS A 294 2.05 -8.49 -10.32
C HIS A 294 0.99 -9.53 -9.88
N GLU A 295 -0.31 -9.27 -10.04
CA GLU A 295 -1.38 -10.12 -9.48
C GLU A 295 -2.19 -10.93 -10.51
N ARG A 296 -2.08 -10.60 -11.81
CA ARG A 296 -2.77 -11.22 -12.96
C ARG A 296 -4.32 -11.32 -12.86
N PRO A 297 -5.07 -10.65 -13.76
CA PRO A 297 -6.53 -10.74 -13.81
C PRO A 297 -7.13 -12.09 -14.19
#